data_AF-A0A8H6XJK2-F1
#
_entry.id   AF-A0A8H6XJK2-F1
#
_cell.length_a   1.000
_cell.length_b   1.000
_cell.length_c   1.000
_cell.angle_alpha   90.00
_cell.angle_beta   90.00
_cell.angle_gamma   90.00
#
_symmetry.space_group_name_H-M   'P 1'
#
loop_
_entity.id
_entity.type
_entity.pdbx_description
1 polymer ?
#
loop_
_entity_poly.entity_id
_entity_poly.type
_entity_poly.pdbx_seq_one_letter_code
_entity_poly.pdbx_strand_id
1 'polypeptide(L)'
;MARFGSLLSLISATLVALSVVHAAPLDDPVEGLTPAARDVLLSARAVPDSPHWVAYFDKFVSSTSLPAISDLSGFNVFALAFIFSSSVTDNAATWSGLDAATRASIKAEYAAAGISLVVSAFGSTYNPTSAGDDPTAAANYIANYVLTYGLDGVDVDYEDDQAVEIAGTGVAWLTTFTTALRAQLPQGQYIITHAPVAPWFSPGLWPDNAYLGLDSAVGSLIDWYNIQFYNQGVTEYTTCDGLLTTSSSMWPESALFQIAANGVSLNKLVIGKPATTSDAGSGYMDPATLSTCLVQAAAQGWSQSFSNPTSRVPVRWSGSTPMAAALGLPKPVLALFPVGGTTSTSTATTSTTSTSTSTTTTSSSTITTTSTTTSTSSTSTSTSTSISCAGVAAWDSSVAYQSGAVVTYSGSLWTATQWNDDEVPGGSSDAWAETATC
;
A
#
# COMPACT_ATOMS: atom_id res chain seq x y z
N MET A 1 74.72 16.76 -58.68
CA MET A 1 73.55 17.59 -58.33
C MET A 1 72.46 16.66 -57.79
N ALA A 2 72.10 16.83 -56.53
CA ALA A 2 71.05 16.07 -55.83
C ALA A 2 69.67 16.72 -56.01
N ARG A 3 68.59 15.91 -56.07
CA ARG A 3 67.18 16.24 -55.72
C ARG A 3 66.48 14.89 -55.44
N PHE A 4 66.08 14.44 -54.25
CA PHE A 4 65.15 14.94 -53.21
C PHE A 4 63.72 15.27 -53.69
N GLY A 5 62.72 14.61 -53.08
CA GLY A 5 61.37 15.16 -52.90
C GLY A 5 60.21 14.17 -53.06
N SER A 6 59.63 13.77 -51.94
CA SER A 6 58.47 12.87 -51.74
C SER A 6 57.14 13.65 -51.68
N LEU A 7 55.98 13.02 -51.93
CA LEU A 7 54.78 12.90 -51.03
C LEU A 7 53.42 12.69 -51.76
N LEU A 8 52.66 11.72 -51.23
CA LEU A 8 51.20 11.63 -51.01
C LEU A 8 50.20 11.53 -52.19
N SER A 9 49.43 10.42 -52.25
CA SER A 9 47.99 10.41 -51.86
C SER A 9 47.33 9.01 -51.98
N LEU A 10 46.66 8.62 -50.87
CA LEU A 10 45.46 7.78 -50.68
C LEU A 10 45.17 6.53 -51.55
N ILE A 11 44.92 5.40 -50.87
CA ILE A 11 43.61 4.71 -50.75
C ILE A 11 43.80 3.53 -49.76
N SER A 12 43.03 3.49 -48.67
CA SER A 12 42.89 2.30 -47.80
C SER A 12 41.44 1.84 -47.85
N ALA A 13 41.24 0.61 -48.33
CA ALA A 13 39.97 -0.09 -48.31
C ALA A 13 39.85 -0.86 -46.98
N THR A 14 38.80 -0.57 -46.21
CA THR A 14 38.44 -1.30 -45.00
C THR A 14 37.53 -2.48 -45.34
N LEU A 15 37.91 -3.65 -44.83
CA LEU A 15 37.22 -4.93 -44.95
C LEU A 15 35.97 -4.94 -44.04
N VAL A 16 34.79 -5.24 -44.59
CA VAL A 16 33.59 -5.60 -43.83
C VAL A 16 33.57 -7.11 -43.65
N ALA A 17 33.72 -7.58 -42.41
CA ALA A 17 33.44 -8.96 -42.03
C ALA A 17 32.08 -9.02 -41.33
N LEU A 18 31.14 -9.76 -41.93
CA LEU A 18 29.82 -10.06 -41.38
C LEU A 18 29.97 -11.09 -40.25
N SER A 19 29.61 -10.71 -39.03
CA SER A 19 29.42 -11.63 -37.90
C SER A 19 27.93 -11.87 -37.71
N VAL A 20 27.43 -13.02 -38.13
CA VAL A 20 26.09 -13.50 -37.76
C VAL A 20 26.16 -13.99 -36.32
N VAL A 21 25.65 -13.20 -35.37
CA VAL A 21 25.47 -13.64 -33.99
C VAL A 21 24.22 -14.50 -33.93
N HIS A 22 24.39 -15.82 -33.79
CA HIS A 22 23.31 -16.68 -33.34
C HIS A 22 23.09 -16.42 -31.85
N ALA A 23 21.89 -15.94 -31.48
CA ALA A 23 21.45 -15.91 -30.10
C ALA A 23 21.23 -17.36 -29.64
N ALA A 24 22.18 -17.90 -28.88
CA ALA A 24 21.91 -19.07 -28.06
C ALA A 24 21.03 -18.66 -26.88
N PRO A 25 20.05 -19.48 -26.46
CA PRO A 25 19.32 -19.23 -25.22
C PRO A 25 20.33 -19.20 -24.07
N LEU A 26 20.19 -18.22 -23.17
CA LEU A 26 20.95 -18.21 -21.93
C LEU A 26 20.46 -19.41 -21.11
N ASP A 27 21.30 -20.45 -21.00
CA ASP A 27 21.06 -21.53 -20.06
C ASP A 27 20.93 -20.94 -18.65
N ASP A 28 19.89 -21.37 -17.92
CA ASP A 28 19.55 -20.92 -16.59
C ASP A 28 20.75 -21.16 -15.65
N PRO A 29 21.35 -20.12 -15.01
CA PRO A 29 22.64 -20.24 -14.30
C PRO A 29 22.60 -21.10 -13.02
N VAL A 30 21.51 -21.83 -12.81
CA VAL A 30 21.19 -22.59 -11.60
C VAL A 30 21.36 -24.10 -11.78
N GLU A 31 21.50 -24.60 -13.02
CA GLU A 31 21.80 -26.02 -13.26
C GLU A 31 23.25 -26.34 -12.89
N GLY A 32 23.44 -26.98 -11.73
CA GLY A 32 24.74 -27.47 -11.25
C GLY A 32 25.13 -27.03 -9.84
N LEU A 33 24.34 -26.16 -9.22
CA LEU A 33 24.59 -25.68 -7.86
C LEU A 33 24.07 -26.66 -6.79
N THR A 34 24.81 -26.76 -5.68
CA THR A 34 24.36 -27.53 -4.51
C THR A 34 23.09 -26.90 -3.93
N PRO A 35 22.23 -27.66 -3.23
CA PRO A 35 21.03 -27.10 -2.60
C PRO A 35 21.32 -25.89 -1.71
N ALA A 36 22.43 -25.90 -0.97
CA ALA A 36 22.85 -24.76 -0.14
C ALA A 36 23.34 -23.54 -0.95
N ALA A 37 24.03 -23.75 -2.08
CA ALA A 37 24.44 -22.64 -2.95
C ALA A 37 23.25 -22.06 -3.71
N ARG A 38 22.27 -22.90 -4.08
CA ARG A 38 20.98 -22.47 -4.62
C ARG A 38 20.18 -21.69 -3.58
N ASP A 39 20.12 -22.17 -2.35
CA ASP A 39 19.46 -21.49 -1.24
C ASP A 39 20.12 -20.14 -0.96
N VAL A 40 21.44 -20.04 -0.94
CA VAL A 40 22.17 -18.77 -0.81
C VAL A 40 21.93 -17.82 -1.99
N LEU A 41 21.87 -18.31 -3.23
CA LEU A 41 21.64 -17.48 -4.43
C LEU A 41 20.17 -17.06 -4.61
N LEU A 42 19.22 -17.92 -4.24
CA LEU A 42 17.79 -17.60 -4.20
C LEU A 42 17.48 -16.67 -3.01
N SER A 43 18.11 -16.89 -1.86
CA SER A 43 18.11 -15.95 -0.73
C SER A 43 18.86 -14.64 -1.03
N ALA A 44 19.70 -14.60 -2.07
CA ALA A 44 20.42 -13.39 -2.49
C ALA A 44 19.60 -12.48 -3.42
N ARG A 45 18.46 -12.94 -3.95
CA ARG A 45 17.50 -12.07 -4.62
C ARG A 45 16.30 -11.83 -3.71
N ALA A 46 16.42 -10.85 -2.83
CA ALA A 46 15.30 -10.43 -2.00
C ALA A 46 14.15 -9.86 -2.83
N VAL A 47 14.43 -9.39 -4.05
CA VAL A 47 13.44 -8.86 -5.00
C VAL A 47 12.87 -10.02 -5.82
N PRO A 48 11.58 -10.40 -5.64
CA PRO A 48 10.96 -11.43 -6.45
C PRO A 48 10.77 -10.93 -7.89
N ASP A 49 10.88 -11.85 -8.86
CA ASP A 49 10.48 -11.53 -10.24
C ASP A 49 8.98 -11.22 -10.30
N SER A 50 8.55 -10.45 -11.30
CA SER A 50 7.13 -10.21 -11.53
C SER A 50 6.40 -11.51 -11.92
N PRO A 51 5.10 -11.66 -11.59
CA PRO A 51 4.18 -10.68 -11.00
C PRO A 51 4.40 -10.41 -9.50
N HIS A 52 4.15 -9.19 -9.03
CA HIS A 52 4.19 -8.86 -7.60
C HIS A 52 2.79 -8.94 -6.99
N TRP A 53 2.68 -9.66 -5.89
CA TRP A 53 1.48 -9.80 -5.07
C TRP A 53 1.83 -9.44 -3.65
N VAL A 54 1.43 -8.24 -3.26
CA VAL A 54 1.80 -7.63 -1.97
C VAL A 54 0.61 -7.71 -1.01
N ALA A 55 0.87 -8.14 0.21
CA ALA A 55 -0.06 -8.04 1.33
C ALA A 55 0.57 -7.26 2.47
N TYR A 56 -0.25 -6.49 3.15
CA TYR A 56 0.14 -5.71 4.33
C TYR A 56 -0.53 -6.28 5.56
N PHE A 57 0.07 -5.99 6.70
CA PHE A 57 -0.38 -6.52 7.97
C PHE A 57 -0.43 -5.42 9.00
N ASP A 58 -1.61 -4.82 9.13
CA ASP A 58 -1.93 -3.80 10.14
C ASP A 58 -2.72 -4.40 11.32
N LYS A 59 -3.63 -5.36 11.04
CA LYS A 59 -4.49 -5.93 12.08
C LYS A 59 -3.76 -6.95 12.96
N PHE A 60 -3.65 -6.63 14.25
CA PHE A 60 -3.08 -7.44 15.34
C PHE A 60 -3.61 -8.91 15.34
N VAL A 61 -2.86 -9.87 14.76
CA VAL A 61 -3.17 -11.31 14.88
C VAL A 61 -2.27 -11.94 15.94
N SER A 62 -2.49 -11.56 17.21
CA SER A 62 -1.78 -12.03 18.40
C SER A 62 -0.27 -11.75 18.45
N SER A 63 0.22 -11.37 19.64
CA SER A 63 1.54 -10.79 19.91
C SER A 63 2.76 -11.71 19.72
N THR A 64 2.64 -12.84 19.00
CA THR A 64 3.72 -13.85 18.92
C THR A 64 3.93 -14.51 17.56
N SER A 65 3.11 -14.26 16.54
CA SER A 65 3.29 -14.93 15.24
C SER A 65 2.78 -14.10 14.08
N LEU A 66 3.66 -13.87 13.09
CA LEU A 66 3.23 -13.46 11.75
C LEU A 66 2.23 -14.48 11.17
N PRO A 67 1.42 -14.12 10.16
CA PRO A 67 0.49 -15.05 9.53
C PRO A 67 1.17 -16.36 9.08
N ALA A 68 0.44 -17.47 9.15
CA ALA A 68 0.95 -18.71 8.60
C ALA A 68 1.08 -18.58 7.06
N ILE A 69 2.05 -19.27 6.46
CA ILE A 69 2.24 -19.29 5.00
C ILE A 69 0.96 -19.68 4.25
N SER A 70 0.12 -20.54 4.83
CA SER A 70 -1.16 -20.92 4.26
C SER A 70 -2.13 -19.74 4.10
N ASP A 71 -2.04 -18.74 4.97
CA ASP A 71 -2.86 -17.52 4.91
C ASP A 71 -2.33 -16.54 3.85
N LEU A 72 -1.06 -16.67 3.47
CA LEU A 72 -0.38 -15.85 2.46
C LEU A 72 -0.31 -16.54 1.08
N SER A 73 -1.11 -17.58 0.85
CA SER A 73 -1.10 -18.28 -0.43
C SER A 73 -1.44 -17.35 -1.59
N GLY A 74 -0.48 -17.18 -2.51
CA GLY A 74 -0.62 -16.30 -3.68
C GLY A 74 0.12 -14.97 -3.56
N PHE A 75 0.59 -14.59 -2.37
CA PHE A 75 1.47 -13.44 -2.16
C PHE A 75 2.93 -13.84 -2.30
N ASN A 76 3.75 -12.92 -2.78
CA ASN A 76 5.21 -13.05 -2.81
C ASN A 76 5.94 -11.90 -2.13
N VAL A 77 5.20 -10.91 -1.62
CA VAL A 77 5.72 -9.86 -0.73
C VAL A 77 4.74 -9.64 0.41
N PHE A 78 5.26 -9.54 1.63
CA PHE A 78 4.49 -9.27 2.84
C PHE A 78 5.12 -8.11 3.61
N ALA A 79 4.32 -7.08 3.89
CA ALA A 79 4.78 -5.83 4.52
C ALA A 79 4.31 -5.71 5.98
N LEU A 80 5.26 -5.47 6.87
CA LEU A 80 5.05 -5.26 8.30
C LEU A 80 4.75 -3.79 8.60
N ALA A 81 3.53 -3.49 9.06
CA ALA A 81 3.18 -2.19 9.64
C ALA A 81 3.78 -2.01 11.04
N PHE A 82 4.25 -0.85 11.48
CA PHE A 82 4.84 0.23 10.68
C PHE A 82 6.13 0.68 11.36
N ILE A 83 7.00 1.34 10.59
CA ILE A 83 8.18 2.04 11.11
C ILE A 83 8.08 3.54 10.79
N PHE A 84 8.35 4.40 11.76
CA PHE A 84 8.39 5.86 11.57
C PHE A 84 9.84 6.34 11.47
N SER A 85 10.05 7.66 11.45
CA SER A 85 11.38 8.26 11.26
C SER A 85 12.40 7.93 12.36
N SER A 86 11.94 7.54 13.56
CA SER A 86 12.82 7.22 14.69
C SER A 86 12.23 6.21 15.69
N SER A 87 11.11 5.58 15.35
CA SER A 87 10.41 4.61 16.21
C SER A 87 9.77 3.50 15.38
N VAL A 88 9.37 2.43 16.06
CA VAL A 88 8.64 1.30 15.47
C VAL A 88 7.31 1.16 16.20
N THR A 89 6.29 0.73 15.47
CA THR A 89 4.96 0.45 16.00
C THR A 89 4.47 -0.92 15.52
N ASP A 90 3.39 -1.41 16.13
CA ASP A 90 2.62 -2.56 15.68
C ASP A 90 3.46 -3.82 15.41
N ASN A 91 3.41 -4.32 14.18
CA ASN A 91 4.07 -5.56 13.78
C ASN A 91 5.57 -5.39 13.55
N ALA A 92 6.04 -4.19 13.19
CA ALA A 92 7.47 -3.88 13.19
C ALA A 92 8.03 -3.88 14.63
N ALA A 93 7.29 -3.34 15.60
CA ALA A 93 7.68 -3.44 17.01
C ALA A 93 7.74 -4.91 17.46
N THR A 94 6.71 -5.69 17.13
CA THR A 94 6.65 -7.13 17.43
C THR A 94 7.83 -7.89 16.82
N TRP A 95 8.14 -7.68 15.54
CA TRP A 95 9.24 -8.33 14.82
C TRP A 95 10.60 -8.07 15.47
N SER A 96 10.85 -6.82 15.86
CA SER A 96 12.11 -6.44 16.53
C SER A 96 12.25 -7.04 17.93
N GLY A 97 11.12 -7.30 18.61
CA GLY A 97 11.08 -7.93 19.93
C GLY A 97 11.32 -9.44 19.93
N LEU A 98 11.20 -10.12 18.79
CA LEU A 98 11.51 -11.55 18.68
C LEU A 98 13.01 -11.81 18.92
N ASP A 99 13.38 -13.02 19.32
CA ASP A 99 14.79 -13.42 19.32
C ASP A 99 15.30 -13.70 17.89
N ALA A 100 16.62 -13.69 17.71
CA ALA A 100 17.24 -13.86 16.41
C ALA A 100 16.97 -15.23 15.76
N ALA A 101 16.84 -16.30 16.56
CA ALA A 101 16.59 -17.64 16.04
C ALA A 101 15.14 -17.77 15.54
N THR A 102 14.18 -17.20 16.27
CA THR A 102 12.78 -17.13 15.86
C THR A 102 12.63 -16.34 14.56
N ARG A 103 13.25 -15.16 14.44
CA ARG A 103 13.25 -14.39 13.18
C ARG A 103 13.85 -15.20 12.02
N ALA A 104 14.99 -15.86 12.24
CA ALA A 104 15.64 -16.67 11.21
C ALA A 104 14.75 -17.83 10.74
N SER A 105 14.04 -18.50 11.65
CA SER A 105 13.08 -19.56 11.32
C SER A 105 11.95 -19.05 10.44
N ILE A 106 11.31 -17.94 10.85
CA ILE A 106 10.21 -17.33 10.09
C ILE A 106 10.68 -16.87 8.72
N LYS A 107 11.86 -16.23 8.64
CA LYS A 107 12.48 -15.83 7.37
C LYS A 107 12.71 -17.02 6.44
N ALA A 108 13.21 -18.13 6.96
CA ALA A 108 13.43 -19.34 6.16
C ALA A 108 12.10 -19.93 5.65
N GLU A 109 11.04 -19.93 6.48
CA GLU A 109 9.71 -20.40 6.07
C GLU A 109 9.10 -19.52 4.96
N TYR A 110 9.21 -18.21 5.08
CA TYR A 110 8.74 -17.24 4.08
C TYR A 110 9.56 -17.36 2.78
N ALA A 111 10.89 -17.41 2.86
CA ALA A 111 11.76 -17.59 1.71
C ALA A 111 11.49 -18.91 0.98
N ALA A 112 11.29 -20.01 1.71
CA ALA A 112 10.92 -21.31 1.13
C ALA A 112 9.56 -21.28 0.41
N ALA A 113 8.67 -20.37 0.79
CA ALA A 113 7.40 -20.11 0.12
C ALA A 113 7.50 -19.09 -1.04
N GLY A 114 8.68 -18.51 -1.27
CA GLY A 114 8.89 -17.45 -2.26
C GLY A 114 8.31 -16.10 -1.84
N ILE A 115 8.25 -15.83 -0.53
CA ILE A 115 7.69 -14.61 0.04
C ILE A 115 8.81 -13.75 0.63
N SER A 116 8.95 -12.52 0.13
CA SER A 116 9.80 -11.50 0.72
C SER A 116 9.08 -10.78 1.86
N LEU A 117 9.75 -10.61 2.99
CA LEU A 117 9.26 -9.92 4.18
C LEU A 117 9.88 -8.52 4.29
N VAL A 118 9.08 -7.47 4.08
CA VAL A 118 9.50 -6.06 4.12
C VAL A 118 8.88 -5.34 5.32
N VAL A 119 9.39 -4.16 5.68
CA VAL A 119 8.71 -3.24 6.62
C VAL A 119 8.03 -2.13 5.84
N SER A 120 6.82 -1.75 6.24
CA SER A 120 6.14 -0.56 5.71
C SER A 120 6.45 0.65 6.58
N ALA A 121 6.92 1.72 5.96
CA ALA A 121 7.28 2.97 6.61
C ALA A 121 6.13 3.97 6.57
N PHE A 122 5.88 4.61 7.71
CA PHE A 122 4.86 5.63 7.94
C PHE A 122 3.44 5.07 8.03
N GLY A 123 2.58 5.31 7.05
CA GLY A 123 1.14 5.08 7.10
C GLY A 123 0.37 6.28 7.69
N SER A 124 -0.95 6.15 7.73
CA SER A 124 -1.90 7.26 7.88
C SER A 124 -1.79 8.09 9.16
N THR A 125 -1.06 7.61 10.17
CA THR A 125 -0.95 8.26 11.49
C THR A 125 0.33 9.07 11.67
N TYR A 126 1.22 9.10 10.67
CA TYR A 126 2.50 9.78 10.79
C TYR A 126 2.92 10.49 9.49
N ASN A 127 2.98 11.82 9.56
CA ASN A 127 3.32 12.69 8.44
C ASN A 127 4.75 13.24 8.61
N PRO A 128 5.79 12.56 8.09
CA PRO A 128 7.18 12.85 8.44
C PRO A 128 7.65 14.23 7.97
N THR A 129 7.17 14.71 6.82
CA THR A 129 7.59 16.01 6.28
C THR A 129 6.97 17.15 7.09
N SER A 130 5.68 17.06 7.38
CA SER A 130 4.94 18.02 8.19
C SER A 130 5.38 18.01 9.66
N ALA A 131 5.84 16.86 10.17
CA ALA A 131 6.49 16.76 11.49
C ALA A 131 7.88 17.43 11.55
N GLY A 132 8.46 17.79 10.39
CA GLY A 132 9.77 18.41 10.30
C GLY A 132 10.94 17.43 10.42
N ASP A 133 10.72 16.15 10.11
CA ASP A 133 11.76 15.14 10.16
C ASP A 133 12.81 15.36 9.07
N ASP A 134 14.07 15.11 9.41
CA ASP A 134 15.14 15.08 8.41
C ASP A 134 15.02 13.80 7.54
N PRO A 135 14.88 13.93 6.21
CA PRO A 135 14.68 12.77 5.33
C PRO A 135 15.87 11.81 5.33
N THR A 136 17.09 12.29 5.52
CA THR A 136 18.28 11.45 5.52
C THR A 136 18.38 10.66 6.82
N ALA A 137 18.11 11.29 7.96
CA ALA A 137 18.08 10.63 9.26
C ALA A 137 16.99 9.55 9.32
N ALA A 138 15.78 9.86 8.83
CA ALA A 138 14.69 8.90 8.73
C ALA A 138 15.07 7.69 7.85
N ALA A 139 15.62 7.94 6.66
CA ALA A 139 16.06 6.88 5.75
C ALA A 139 17.13 5.97 6.38
N ASN A 140 18.12 6.57 7.07
CA ASN A 140 19.17 5.82 7.74
C ASN A 140 18.64 4.97 8.90
N TYR A 141 17.69 5.50 9.68
CA TYR A 141 17.06 4.76 10.76
C TYR A 141 16.32 3.53 10.22
N ILE A 142 15.50 3.73 9.18
CA ILE A 142 14.70 2.66 8.57
C ILE A 142 15.60 1.61 7.89
N ALA A 143 16.62 2.02 7.14
CA ALA A 143 17.59 1.09 6.57
C ALA A 143 18.31 0.28 7.64
N ASN A 144 18.74 0.93 8.74
CA ASN A 144 19.39 0.23 9.83
C ASN A 144 18.46 -0.80 10.48
N TYR A 145 17.17 -0.51 10.61
CA TYR A 145 16.18 -1.47 11.08
C TYR A 145 16.09 -2.71 10.16
N VAL A 146 16.00 -2.50 8.85
CA VAL A 146 15.98 -3.60 7.85
C VAL A 146 17.21 -4.49 7.99
N LEU A 147 18.40 -3.88 8.04
CA LEU A 147 19.68 -4.59 8.15
C LEU A 147 19.83 -5.31 9.50
N THR A 148 19.40 -4.68 10.59
CA THR A 148 19.51 -5.24 11.95
C THR A 148 18.59 -6.44 12.15
N TYR A 149 17.37 -6.37 11.61
CA TYR A 149 16.32 -7.36 11.83
C TYR A 149 16.08 -8.30 10.64
N GLY A 150 16.94 -8.27 9.62
CA GLY A 150 16.99 -9.25 8.54
C GLY A 150 15.79 -9.21 7.58
N LEU A 151 15.26 -8.02 7.31
CA LEU A 151 14.16 -7.83 6.37
C LEU A 151 14.66 -7.71 4.92
N ASP A 152 13.76 -7.96 3.97
CA ASP A 152 14.05 -7.99 2.53
C ASP A 152 13.93 -6.61 1.87
N GLY A 153 13.53 -5.59 2.62
CA GLY A 153 13.33 -4.24 2.07
C GLY A 153 12.34 -3.39 2.84
N VAL A 154 11.92 -2.32 2.16
CA VAL A 154 11.02 -1.29 2.67
C VAL A 154 9.91 -1.04 1.67
N ASP A 155 8.68 -0.91 2.15
CA ASP A 155 7.61 -0.23 1.44
C ASP A 155 7.40 1.16 2.06
N VAL A 156 7.39 2.21 1.26
CA VAL A 156 7.25 3.60 1.71
C VAL A 156 5.78 4.00 1.57
N ASP A 157 5.04 3.88 2.66
CA ASP A 157 3.61 4.20 2.76
C ASP A 157 3.43 5.63 3.27
N TYR A 158 3.93 6.58 2.48
CA TYR A 158 3.94 8.00 2.83
C TYR A 158 2.57 8.63 2.54
N GLU A 159 1.92 9.21 3.55
CA GLU A 159 0.56 9.78 3.48
C GLU A 159 0.50 11.22 4.02
N ASP A 160 1.52 12.04 3.73
CA ASP A 160 1.60 13.45 4.15
C ASP A 160 0.97 14.39 3.11
N ASP A 161 -0.37 14.39 3.07
CA ASP A 161 -1.17 15.18 2.12
C ASP A 161 -0.82 16.67 2.19
N GLN A 162 -0.66 17.23 3.38
CA GLN A 162 -0.29 18.63 3.56
C GLN A 162 1.04 18.97 2.86
N ALA A 163 2.04 18.08 2.93
CA ALA A 163 3.32 18.29 2.28
C ALA A 163 3.27 18.15 0.75
N VAL A 164 2.45 17.23 0.24
CA VAL A 164 2.34 16.95 -1.21
C VAL A 164 1.38 17.91 -1.90
N GLU A 165 0.19 18.08 -1.35
CA GLU A 165 -0.93 18.75 -2.00
C GLU A 165 -0.89 20.26 -1.82
N ILE A 166 -0.37 20.75 -0.69
CA ILE A 166 -0.45 22.16 -0.29
C ILE A 166 0.93 22.83 -0.22
N ALA A 167 1.84 22.30 0.60
CA ALA A 167 3.11 22.95 0.89
C ALA A 167 4.15 22.80 -0.23
N GLY A 168 4.03 21.78 -1.08
CA GLY A 168 5.01 21.47 -2.12
C GLY A 168 6.39 21.10 -1.56
N THR A 169 6.42 20.48 -0.39
CA THR A 169 7.65 20.03 0.27
C THR A 169 7.84 18.52 0.19
N GLY A 170 6.76 17.76 -0.09
CA GLY A 170 6.76 16.30 -0.09
C GLY A 170 7.70 15.69 -1.14
N VAL A 171 7.68 16.19 -2.39
CA VAL A 171 8.53 15.63 -3.46
C VAL A 171 10.02 15.80 -3.16
N ALA A 172 10.43 16.97 -2.67
CA ALA A 172 11.82 17.22 -2.29
C ALA A 172 12.27 16.35 -1.11
N TRP A 173 11.39 16.17 -0.11
CA TRP A 173 11.64 15.30 1.03
C TRP A 173 11.78 13.83 0.59
N LEU A 174 10.81 13.31 -0.17
CA LEU A 174 10.81 11.94 -0.68
C LEU A 174 12.00 11.67 -1.61
N THR A 175 12.42 12.63 -2.42
CA THR A 175 13.61 12.52 -3.28
C THR A 175 14.86 12.28 -2.45
N THR A 176 15.05 13.07 -1.38
CA THR A 176 16.20 12.95 -0.47
C THR A 176 16.13 11.63 0.31
N PHE A 177 14.96 11.31 0.86
CA PHE A 177 14.70 10.09 1.61
C PHE A 177 14.98 8.84 0.78
N THR A 178 14.40 8.74 -0.42
CA THR A 178 14.55 7.58 -1.32
C THR A 178 16.00 7.39 -1.74
N THR A 179 16.71 8.49 -2.05
CA THR A 179 18.13 8.45 -2.41
C THR A 179 18.97 7.92 -1.25
N ALA A 180 18.76 8.45 -0.04
CA ALA A 180 19.47 8.00 1.15
C ALA A 180 19.15 6.54 1.51
N LEU A 181 17.88 6.14 1.41
CA LEU A 181 17.43 4.78 1.69
C LEU A 181 18.05 3.78 0.72
N ARG A 182 18.01 4.07 -0.59
CA ARG A 182 18.59 3.21 -1.62
C ARG A 182 20.11 3.10 -1.52
N ALA A 183 20.80 4.14 -1.04
CA ALA A 183 22.23 4.08 -0.78
C ALA A 183 22.61 3.05 0.30
N GLN A 184 21.72 2.83 1.28
CA GLN A 184 21.91 1.83 2.34
C GLN A 184 21.37 0.44 1.97
N LEU A 185 20.35 0.38 1.10
CA LEU A 185 19.65 -0.84 0.69
C LEU A 185 19.76 -1.04 -0.84
N PRO A 186 20.90 -1.55 -1.34
CA PRO A 186 21.20 -1.58 -2.77
C PRO A 186 20.14 -2.31 -3.61
N GLN A 187 19.87 -1.77 -4.80
CA GLN A 187 18.91 -2.34 -5.74
C GLN A 187 19.28 -3.78 -6.14
N GLY A 188 18.26 -4.63 -6.27
CA GLY A 188 18.41 -6.06 -6.55
C GLY A 188 18.79 -6.90 -5.32
N GLN A 189 19.28 -6.29 -4.24
CA GLN A 189 19.51 -6.95 -2.95
C GLN A 189 18.39 -6.67 -1.95
N TYR A 190 17.73 -5.51 -2.05
CA TYR A 190 16.61 -5.12 -1.19
C TYR A 190 15.50 -4.49 -2.02
N ILE A 191 14.27 -4.78 -1.64
CA ILE A 191 13.06 -4.13 -2.19
C ILE A 191 12.97 -2.70 -1.64
N ILE A 192 12.74 -1.71 -2.49
CA ILE A 192 12.17 -0.43 -2.10
C ILE A 192 10.97 -0.15 -2.99
N THR A 193 9.80 -0.12 -2.37
CA THR A 193 8.53 0.23 -3.01
C THR A 193 7.94 1.45 -2.36
N HIS A 194 6.96 2.06 -3.00
CA HIS A 194 6.16 3.13 -2.42
C HIS A 194 4.68 2.81 -2.58
N ALA A 195 3.83 3.24 -1.66
CA ALA A 195 2.39 3.04 -1.71
C ALA A 195 1.60 4.36 -1.81
N PRO A 196 1.80 5.17 -2.88
CA PRO A 196 1.08 6.43 -3.05
C PRO A 196 -0.41 6.20 -3.36
N VAL A 197 -1.23 7.19 -3.01
CA VAL A 197 -2.60 7.28 -3.53
C VAL A 197 -2.60 7.58 -5.04
N ALA A 198 -3.54 6.99 -5.78
CA ALA A 198 -3.61 7.15 -7.24
C ALA A 198 -3.69 8.62 -7.71
N PRO A 199 -4.43 9.54 -7.05
CA PRO A 199 -4.50 10.94 -7.48
C PRO A 199 -3.18 11.70 -7.48
N TRP A 200 -2.17 11.25 -6.72
CA TRP A 200 -0.84 11.87 -6.74
C TRP A 200 -0.06 11.61 -8.04
N PHE A 201 -0.62 10.83 -8.97
CA PHE A 201 -0.14 10.72 -10.34
C PHE A 201 -0.91 11.60 -11.34
N SER A 202 -1.84 12.45 -10.89
CA SER A 202 -2.56 13.37 -11.78
C SER A 202 -1.63 14.50 -12.25
N PRO A 203 -1.39 14.66 -13.55
CA PRO A 203 -0.44 15.65 -14.06
C PRO A 203 -0.92 17.08 -13.78
N GLY A 204 -0.04 17.89 -13.20
CA GLY A 204 -0.29 19.32 -12.92
C GLY A 204 -1.31 19.61 -11.83
N LEU A 205 -1.85 18.59 -11.14
CA LEU A 205 -2.83 18.79 -10.08
C LEU A 205 -2.18 19.30 -8.78
N TRP A 206 -0.98 18.80 -8.48
CA TRP A 206 -0.27 19.07 -7.23
C TRP A 206 1.07 19.78 -7.47
N PRO A 207 1.59 20.51 -6.46
CA PRO A 207 2.95 21.02 -6.48
C PRO A 207 3.98 19.96 -6.90
N ASP A 208 4.97 20.40 -7.70
CA ASP A 208 6.05 19.55 -8.22
C ASP A 208 5.59 18.26 -8.94
N ASN A 209 4.34 18.20 -9.40
CA ASN A 209 3.71 17.00 -9.99
C ASN A 209 3.70 15.77 -9.06
N ALA A 210 3.77 15.96 -7.74
CA ALA A 210 3.68 14.87 -6.75
C ALA A 210 4.49 13.61 -7.15
N TYR A 211 3.84 12.45 -7.28
CA TYR A 211 4.54 11.19 -7.57
C TYR A 211 5.01 11.05 -9.02
N LEU A 212 4.46 11.80 -9.98
CA LEU A 212 5.07 11.91 -11.32
C LEU A 212 6.40 12.67 -11.25
N GLY A 213 6.46 13.74 -10.45
CA GLY A 213 7.70 14.47 -10.19
C GLY A 213 8.75 13.60 -9.50
N LEU A 214 8.33 12.82 -8.49
CA LEU A 214 9.20 11.89 -7.79
C LEU A 214 9.73 10.77 -8.71
N ASP A 215 8.88 10.14 -9.53
CA ASP A 215 9.32 9.10 -10.48
C ASP A 215 10.29 9.68 -11.51
N SER A 216 10.05 10.90 -12.00
CA SER A 216 11.00 11.58 -12.89
C SER A 216 12.35 11.88 -12.22
N ALA A 217 12.37 12.17 -10.92
CA ALA A 217 13.60 12.54 -10.20
C ALA A 217 14.42 11.31 -9.76
N VAL A 218 13.75 10.33 -9.16
CA VAL A 218 14.39 9.16 -8.51
C VAL A 218 13.62 7.86 -8.73
N GLY A 219 12.69 7.80 -9.69
CA GLY A 219 11.92 6.60 -9.99
C GLY A 219 12.78 5.39 -10.32
N SER A 220 13.97 5.55 -10.90
CA SER A 220 14.90 4.44 -11.14
C SER A 220 15.41 3.77 -9.85
N LEU A 221 15.30 4.43 -8.69
CA LEU A 221 15.68 3.90 -7.38
C LEU A 221 14.53 3.15 -6.70
N ILE A 222 13.31 3.21 -7.23
CA ILE A 222 12.11 2.57 -6.70
C ILE A 222 11.77 1.36 -7.57
N ASP A 223 11.62 0.18 -6.97
CA ASP A 223 11.40 -1.07 -7.71
C ASP A 223 9.99 -1.09 -8.33
N TRP A 224 8.95 -0.76 -7.55
CA TRP A 224 7.58 -0.57 -8.05
C TRP A 224 6.73 0.28 -7.08
N TYR A 225 5.51 0.63 -7.51
CA TYR A 225 4.51 1.38 -6.75
C TYR A 225 3.30 0.49 -6.44
N ASN A 226 2.98 0.33 -5.15
CA ASN A 226 1.77 -0.31 -4.63
C ASN A 226 0.64 0.73 -4.56
N ILE A 227 0.12 1.14 -5.72
CA ILE A 227 -0.72 2.34 -5.82
C ILE A 227 -2.07 2.10 -5.15
N GLN A 228 -2.44 2.97 -4.22
CA GLN A 228 -3.72 2.90 -3.53
C GLN A 228 -4.85 3.43 -4.44
N PHE A 229 -5.59 2.51 -5.06
CA PHE A 229 -6.79 2.82 -5.84
C PHE A 229 -8.05 2.74 -4.96
N TYR A 230 -8.00 3.38 -3.79
CA TYR A 230 -9.04 3.36 -2.76
C TYR A 230 -8.91 4.56 -1.83
N ASN A 231 -9.93 4.82 -1.01
CA ASN A 231 -10.04 6.02 -0.17
C ASN A 231 -9.92 7.31 -0.99
N GLN A 232 -10.48 7.38 -2.21
CA GLN A 232 -10.41 8.59 -3.06
C GLN A 232 -11.79 9.10 -3.50
N GLY A 233 -12.86 8.56 -2.92
CA GLY A 233 -14.24 8.81 -3.30
C GLY A 233 -14.99 7.50 -3.53
N VAL A 234 -16.25 7.42 -3.08
CA VAL A 234 -17.10 6.22 -3.13
C VAL A 234 -17.23 5.57 -4.52
N THR A 235 -17.11 6.34 -5.61
CA THR A 235 -17.15 5.83 -6.98
C THR A 235 -15.79 5.62 -7.63
N GLU A 236 -14.72 6.14 -7.04
CA GLU A 236 -13.41 6.20 -7.69
C GLU A 236 -12.77 4.81 -7.78
N TYR A 237 -12.30 4.47 -8.97
CA TYR A 237 -11.63 3.20 -9.30
C TYR A 237 -12.45 1.94 -9.00
N THR A 238 -13.78 2.03 -8.87
CA THR A 238 -14.66 0.88 -8.54
C THR A 238 -15.15 0.09 -9.76
N THR A 239 -14.79 0.52 -10.97
CA THR A 239 -15.10 -0.13 -12.25
C THR A 239 -13.82 -0.43 -13.02
N CYS A 240 -13.85 -1.35 -13.99
CA CYS A 240 -12.67 -1.61 -14.82
C CYS A 240 -12.24 -0.37 -15.61
N ASP A 241 -13.18 0.39 -16.16
CA ASP A 241 -12.87 1.63 -16.90
C ASP A 241 -12.22 2.66 -15.96
N GLY A 242 -12.82 2.89 -14.78
CA GLY A 242 -12.31 3.81 -13.76
C GLY A 242 -10.93 3.45 -13.25
N LEU A 243 -10.69 2.16 -13.03
CA LEU A 243 -9.41 1.64 -12.53
C LEU A 243 -8.31 1.64 -13.60
N LEU A 244 -8.64 1.25 -14.84
CA LEU A 244 -7.65 0.93 -15.85
C LEU A 244 -7.41 2.06 -16.83
N THR A 245 -8.45 2.70 -17.36
CA THR A 245 -8.33 3.50 -18.59
C THR A 245 -8.83 4.92 -18.49
N THR A 246 -9.75 5.23 -17.59
CA THR A 246 -10.43 6.52 -17.55
C THR A 246 -10.83 6.87 -16.13
N SER A 247 -9.96 7.60 -15.43
CA SER A 247 -10.28 8.19 -14.14
C SER A 247 -11.29 9.33 -14.27
N SER A 248 -11.86 9.76 -13.14
CA SER A 248 -12.83 10.83 -13.10
C SER A 248 -12.22 12.21 -13.41
N SER A 249 -13.07 13.22 -13.59
CA SER A 249 -12.62 14.61 -13.65
C SER A 249 -12.15 15.15 -12.31
N MET A 250 -12.46 14.48 -11.20
CA MET A 250 -11.94 14.84 -9.87
C MET A 250 -10.45 14.51 -9.81
N TRP A 251 -10.08 13.34 -10.34
CA TRP A 251 -8.70 12.83 -10.38
C TRP A 251 -8.27 12.57 -11.81
N PRO A 252 -7.98 13.63 -12.60
CA PRO A 252 -7.71 13.46 -14.02
C PRO A 252 -6.43 12.65 -14.25
N GLU A 253 -6.52 11.67 -15.15
CA GLU A 253 -5.40 10.85 -15.62
C GLU A 253 -4.72 9.96 -14.55
N SER A 254 -5.42 9.64 -13.48
CA SER A 254 -4.94 8.77 -12.39
C SER A 254 -5.27 7.29 -12.55
N ALA A 255 -5.91 6.86 -13.65
CA ALA A 255 -6.14 5.43 -13.92
C ALA A 255 -4.84 4.74 -14.38
N LEU A 256 -4.72 3.43 -14.18
CA LEU A 256 -3.48 2.66 -14.41
C LEU A 256 -2.75 3.00 -15.73
N PHE A 257 -3.45 2.93 -16.86
CA PHE A 257 -2.85 3.18 -18.18
C PHE A 257 -2.64 4.67 -18.46
N GLN A 258 -3.38 5.56 -17.79
CA GLN A 258 -3.15 7.01 -17.87
C GLN A 258 -1.90 7.40 -17.07
N ILE A 259 -1.68 6.81 -15.89
CA ILE A 259 -0.43 6.96 -15.13
C ILE A 259 0.76 6.52 -15.99
N ALA A 260 0.64 5.36 -16.66
CA ALA A 260 1.68 4.89 -17.56
C ALA A 260 1.92 5.81 -18.75
N ALA A 261 0.85 6.37 -19.33
CA ALA A 261 0.94 7.36 -20.41
C ALA A 261 1.61 8.67 -19.97
N ASN A 262 1.55 9.00 -18.67
CA ASN A 262 2.21 10.15 -18.06
C ASN A 262 3.68 9.90 -17.68
N GLY A 263 4.27 8.76 -18.08
CA GLY A 263 5.71 8.54 -18.08
C GLY A 263 6.21 7.51 -17.06
N VAL A 264 5.36 7.06 -16.13
CA VAL A 264 5.74 6.00 -15.20
C VAL A 264 5.75 4.66 -15.94
N SER A 265 6.82 3.88 -15.78
CA SER A 265 6.92 2.61 -16.47
C SER A 265 5.81 1.65 -16.03
N LEU A 266 5.05 1.12 -17.00
CA LEU A 266 3.87 0.27 -16.75
C LEU A 266 4.20 -0.98 -15.90
N ASN A 267 5.43 -1.51 -16.00
CA ASN A 267 5.90 -2.64 -15.20
C ASN A 267 6.14 -2.30 -13.72
N LYS A 268 6.16 -1.03 -13.35
CA LYS A 268 6.27 -0.55 -11.97
C LYS A 268 4.90 -0.32 -11.31
N LEU A 269 3.79 -0.42 -12.03
CA LEU A 269 2.47 -0.09 -11.48
C LEU A 269 1.79 -1.35 -10.94
N VAL A 270 1.58 -1.42 -9.64
CA VAL A 270 0.80 -2.48 -8.96
C VAL A 270 -0.52 -1.89 -8.46
N ILE A 271 -1.62 -2.60 -8.70
CA ILE A 271 -2.96 -2.18 -8.28
C ILE A 271 -3.16 -2.56 -6.80
N GLY A 272 -3.21 -1.57 -5.91
CA GLY A 272 -3.64 -1.71 -4.53
C GLY A 272 -5.15 -1.62 -4.38
N LYS A 273 -5.76 -2.61 -3.71
CA LYS A 273 -7.19 -2.67 -3.43
C LYS A 273 -7.50 -3.16 -2.01
N PRO A 274 -8.55 -2.64 -1.35
CA PRO A 274 -9.06 -3.20 -0.11
C PRO A 274 -9.56 -4.62 -0.38
N ALA A 275 -9.31 -5.57 0.51
CA ALA A 275 -9.79 -6.93 0.31
C ALA A 275 -11.14 -7.22 0.92
N THR A 276 -11.56 -6.40 1.85
CA THR A 276 -12.91 -6.33 2.37
C THR A 276 -13.38 -4.89 2.36
N THR A 277 -14.70 -4.70 2.48
CA THR A 277 -15.31 -3.37 2.57
C THR A 277 -14.98 -2.63 3.87
N SER A 278 -14.36 -3.29 4.86
CA SER A 278 -13.96 -2.65 6.12
C SER A 278 -12.50 -2.19 6.14
N ASP A 279 -11.72 -2.53 5.11
CA ASP A 279 -10.28 -2.24 5.09
C ASP A 279 -9.98 -0.82 4.57
N ALA A 280 -10.99 -0.13 4.05
CA ALA A 280 -10.91 1.22 3.51
C ALA A 280 -12.32 1.85 3.50
N GLY A 281 -12.40 3.19 3.53
CA GLY A 281 -13.66 3.94 3.42
C GLY A 281 -14.31 3.84 2.03
N SER A 282 -13.51 3.70 0.96
CA SER A 282 -14.02 3.56 -0.41
C SER A 282 -13.08 2.74 -1.31
N GLY A 283 -13.52 2.39 -2.52
CA GLY A 283 -12.68 1.76 -3.55
C GLY A 283 -12.62 0.22 -3.56
N TYR A 284 -13.32 -0.46 -2.64
CA TYR A 284 -13.48 -1.92 -2.66
C TYR A 284 -14.07 -2.40 -3.99
N MET A 285 -13.56 -3.51 -4.50
CA MET A 285 -14.14 -4.24 -5.63
C MET A 285 -14.27 -5.70 -5.26
N ASP A 286 -15.41 -6.33 -5.59
CA ASP A 286 -15.55 -7.76 -5.37
C ASP A 286 -14.52 -8.55 -6.21
N PRO A 287 -14.05 -9.72 -5.73
CA PRO A 287 -12.99 -10.45 -6.40
C PRO A 287 -13.29 -10.85 -7.85
N ALA A 288 -14.56 -11.09 -8.22
CA ALA A 288 -14.92 -11.49 -9.58
C ALA A 288 -14.82 -10.31 -10.55
N THR A 289 -15.29 -9.12 -10.13
CA THR A 289 -15.14 -7.89 -10.90
C THR A 289 -13.66 -7.51 -11.03
N LEU A 290 -12.90 -7.50 -9.92
CA LEU A 290 -11.47 -7.20 -9.98
C LEU A 290 -10.72 -8.17 -10.89
N SER A 291 -10.99 -9.48 -10.78
CA SER A 291 -10.40 -10.48 -11.67
C SER A 291 -10.69 -10.22 -13.15
N THR A 292 -11.89 -9.72 -13.48
CA THR A 292 -12.24 -9.33 -14.85
C THR A 292 -11.38 -8.16 -15.33
N CYS A 293 -11.19 -7.14 -14.48
CA CYS A 293 -10.35 -5.99 -14.81
C CYS A 293 -8.88 -6.41 -15.01
N LEU A 294 -8.33 -7.28 -14.16
CA LEU A 294 -6.95 -7.75 -14.32
C LEU A 294 -6.73 -8.50 -15.65
N VAL A 295 -7.70 -9.29 -16.11
CA VAL A 295 -7.65 -9.93 -17.44
C VAL A 295 -7.66 -8.90 -18.57
N GLN A 296 -8.47 -7.84 -18.45
CA GLN A 296 -8.50 -6.73 -19.43
C GLN A 296 -7.20 -5.95 -19.44
N ALA A 297 -6.60 -5.70 -18.28
CA ALA A 297 -5.31 -5.03 -18.17
C ALA A 297 -4.18 -5.86 -18.81
N ALA A 298 -4.15 -7.16 -18.52
CA ALA A 298 -3.18 -8.08 -19.13
C ALA A 298 -3.29 -8.11 -20.66
N ALA A 299 -4.52 -8.11 -21.20
CA ALA A 299 -4.75 -8.03 -22.65
C ALA A 299 -4.25 -6.72 -23.28
N GLN A 300 -4.09 -5.66 -22.49
CA GLN A 300 -3.56 -4.35 -22.89
C GLN A 300 -2.06 -4.19 -22.60
N GLY A 301 -1.35 -5.27 -22.27
CA GLY A 301 0.10 -5.26 -22.10
C GLY A 301 0.58 -4.90 -20.69
N TRP A 302 -0.32 -4.78 -19.71
CA TRP A 302 0.09 -4.73 -18.30
C TRP A 302 0.57 -6.12 -17.87
N SER A 303 1.88 -6.33 -17.97
CA SER A 303 2.52 -7.63 -17.79
C SER A 303 2.99 -7.91 -16.36
N GLN A 304 2.37 -7.31 -15.35
CA GLN A 304 2.58 -7.75 -13.96
C GLN A 304 1.65 -8.93 -13.59
N SER A 305 1.20 -9.72 -14.58
CA SER A 305 0.58 -11.05 -14.45
C SER A 305 0.10 -11.61 -15.80
N PHE A 306 0.76 -12.64 -16.35
CA PHE A 306 0.17 -13.86 -16.95
C PHE A 306 1.21 -14.57 -17.83
N SER A 307 1.61 -15.78 -17.46
CA SER A 307 2.18 -16.75 -18.41
C SER A 307 1.58 -18.14 -18.23
N ASN A 308 0.25 -18.28 -18.07
CA ASN A 308 -0.49 -19.48 -18.46
C ASN A 308 -2.03 -19.26 -18.42
N PRO A 309 -2.86 -19.66 -19.40
CA PRO A 309 -4.32 -19.44 -19.41
C PRO A 309 -5.13 -20.23 -18.37
N THR A 310 -4.49 -20.84 -17.38
CA THR A 310 -5.16 -21.62 -16.35
C THR A 310 -4.47 -21.43 -15.01
N SER A 311 -5.17 -20.74 -14.09
CA SER A 311 -5.02 -20.78 -12.63
C SER A 311 -4.38 -19.57 -11.94
N ARG A 312 -5.12 -19.09 -10.92
CA ARG A 312 -4.74 -18.35 -9.69
C ARG A 312 -4.82 -16.81 -9.74
N VAL A 313 -5.94 -16.29 -9.21
CA VAL A 313 -6.07 -14.93 -8.67
C VAL A 313 -6.58 -15.08 -7.23
N PRO A 314 -5.83 -14.59 -6.23
CA PRO A 314 -6.46 -13.75 -5.21
C PRO A 314 -5.57 -12.58 -4.72
N VAL A 315 -6.15 -11.37 -4.68
CA VAL A 315 -5.65 -10.20 -3.90
C VAL A 315 -6.31 -10.22 -2.51
N ARG A 316 -5.54 -9.97 -1.44
CA ARG A 316 -5.96 -9.96 -0.02
C ARG A 316 -5.12 -8.98 0.80
N TRP A 317 -5.80 -7.99 1.37
CA TRP A 317 -5.60 -7.48 2.73
C TRP A 317 -6.33 -8.44 3.72
N SER A 318 -5.82 -8.56 4.95
CA SER A 318 -6.04 -9.73 5.82
C SER A 318 -7.49 -9.97 6.31
N GLY A 319 -7.93 -11.25 6.30
CA GLY A 319 -9.12 -11.73 7.02
C GLY A 319 -9.86 -12.95 6.42
N SER A 320 -9.32 -14.18 6.53
CA SER A 320 -10.00 -15.50 6.41
C SER A 320 -10.69 -15.94 5.08
N THR A 321 -10.53 -17.22 4.73
CA THR A 321 -10.93 -17.96 3.50
C THR A 321 -12.42 -18.34 3.40
N PRO A 322 -12.96 -18.87 2.27
CA PRO A 322 -12.32 -19.23 0.99
C PRO A 322 -13.02 -18.70 -0.29
N MET A 323 -12.23 -18.22 -1.26
CA MET A 323 -12.68 -17.82 -2.62
C MET A 323 -12.43 -18.91 -3.68
N ALA A 324 -12.18 -20.16 -3.25
CA ALA A 324 -11.88 -21.28 -4.16
C ALA A 324 -13.09 -21.78 -4.98
N ALA A 325 -14.30 -21.25 -4.74
CA ALA A 325 -15.53 -21.75 -5.35
C ALA A 325 -15.87 -21.16 -6.73
N ALA A 326 -15.28 -20.02 -7.13
CA ALA A 326 -15.72 -19.28 -8.32
C ALA A 326 -14.94 -19.57 -9.62
N LEU A 327 -13.84 -20.33 -9.57
CA LEU A 327 -12.87 -20.41 -10.69
C LEU A 327 -12.59 -21.82 -11.25
N GLY A 328 -13.47 -22.80 -11.05
CA GLY A 328 -13.46 -24.05 -11.84
C GLY A 328 -12.19 -24.90 -11.77
N LEU A 329 -11.43 -24.84 -10.66
CA LEU A 329 -10.28 -25.72 -10.44
C LEU A 329 -10.75 -27.16 -10.16
N PRO A 330 -10.06 -28.20 -10.68
CA PRO A 330 -10.42 -29.59 -10.43
C PRO A 330 -10.30 -29.90 -8.94
N LYS A 331 -11.41 -30.32 -8.32
CA LYS A 331 -11.39 -30.95 -7.00
C LYS A 331 -10.51 -32.21 -7.03
N PRO A 332 -9.75 -32.45 -5.96
CA PRO A 332 -9.88 -33.73 -5.28
C PRO A 332 -9.94 -33.49 -3.77
N VAL A 333 -10.70 -34.15 -2.92
CA VAL A 333 -11.67 -35.24 -2.98
C VAL A 333 -12.55 -34.98 -1.74
N LEU A 334 -13.87 -35.06 -1.90
CA LEU A 334 -14.74 -35.25 -0.76
C LEU A 334 -14.56 -36.70 -0.31
N ALA A 335 -13.88 -36.92 0.81
CA ALA A 335 -13.98 -38.18 1.54
C ALA A 335 -14.75 -37.90 2.84
N LEU A 336 -16.08 -38.02 2.76
CA LEU A 336 -16.86 -38.43 3.92
C LEU A 336 -16.72 -39.94 4.05
N PHE A 337 -16.48 -40.45 5.26
CA PHE A 337 -17.19 -41.59 5.90
C PHE A 337 -16.49 -42.04 7.22
N PRO A 338 -17.19 -42.76 8.14
CA PRO A 338 -17.19 -42.49 9.58
C PRO A 338 -16.68 -43.64 10.48
N VAL A 339 -16.77 -43.42 11.81
CA VAL A 339 -16.68 -44.39 12.95
C VAL A 339 -15.25 -44.81 13.34
N GLY A 340 -14.82 -44.89 14.60
CA GLY A 340 -15.41 -44.70 15.95
C GLY A 340 -14.23 -44.40 16.91
N GLY A 341 -14.35 -44.09 18.20
CA GLY A 341 -15.38 -44.32 19.19
C GLY A 341 -14.63 -44.71 20.47
N THR A 342 -14.67 -43.87 21.51
CA THR A 342 -14.51 -44.30 22.92
C THR A 342 -15.23 -43.32 23.82
N THR A 343 -16.48 -43.69 24.14
CA THR A 343 -17.10 -43.68 25.48
C THR A 343 -16.54 -42.73 26.54
N SER A 344 -17.40 -41.84 27.04
CA SER A 344 -17.81 -41.91 28.46
C SER A 344 -19.19 -41.26 28.67
N THR A 345 -20.00 -42.04 29.36
CA THR A 345 -21.43 -41.91 29.66
C THR A 345 -21.72 -40.91 30.78
N SER A 346 -22.99 -40.48 30.86
CA SER A 346 -23.76 -40.03 32.04
C SER A 346 -24.10 -38.54 32.03
N THR A 347 -25.33 -38.04 32.24
CA THR A 347 -26.68 -38.61 32.42
C THR A 347 -27.65 -37.45 32.17
N ALA A 348 -28.81 -37.77 31.60
CA ALA A 348 -29.92 -36.84 31.38
C ALA A 348 -30.52 -36.31 32.69
N THR A 349 -30.99 -35.06 32.71
CA THR A 349 -32.21 -34.71 33.43
C THR A 349 -32.95 -33.60 32.69
N THR A 350 -34.25 -33.83 32.57
CA THR A 350 -35.29 -33.16 31.78
C THR A 350 -35.91 -31.97 32.52
N SER A 351 -36.53 -31.08 31.74
CA SER A 351 -37.62 -30.14 32.10
C SER A 351 -37.19 -28.86 32.84
N THR A 352 -37.71 -27.66 32.58
CA THR A 352 -39.10 -27.29 32.28
C THR A 352 -39.17 -25.93 31.57
N THR A 353 -40.15 -25.82 30.68
CA THR A 353 -40.71 -24.60 30.07
C THR A 353 -41.40 -23.71 31.10
N SER A 354 -41.27 -22.39 30.97
CA SER A 354 -42.37 -21.45 31.26
C SER A 354 -42.19 -20.11 30.54
N THR A 355 -43.32 -19.65 30.02
CA THR A 355 -43.55 -18.60 29.02
C THR A 355 -43.96 -17.27 29.68
N SER A 356 -43.83 -16.17 28.93
CA SER A 356 -44.57 -14.88 29.00
C SER A 356 -44.32 -13.99 30.24
N THR A 357 -44.22 -12.65 30.15
CA THR A 357 -45.18 -11.72 29.50
C THR A 357 -44.55 -10.32 29.36
N SER A 358 -44.94 -9.63 28.29
CA SER A 358 -44.74 -8.20 27.99
C SER A 358 -45.40 -7.25 29.00
N THR A 359 -44.89 -6.01 29.17
CA THR A 359 -45.58 -4.72 28.86
C THR A 359 -44.96 -3.47 29.52
N THR A 360 -44.87 -2.41 28.69
CA THR A 360 -45.01 -0.94 28.94
C THR A 360 -44.00 -0.10 29.76
N THR A 361 -43.37 0.82 29.01
CA THR A 361 -43.27 2.30 29.19
C THR A 361 -43.32 2.92 30.59
N THR A 362 -42.38 3.84 30.90
CA THR A 362 -42.60 5.32 30.95
C THR A 362 -41.30 6.02 31.39
N SER A 363 -41.08 7.21 30.83
CA SER A 363 -40.09 8.26 31.09
C SER A 363 -39.70 8.51 32.56
N SER A 364 -38.47 8.99 32.80
CA SER A 364 -38.18 10.39 33.18
C SER A 364 -36.84 10.57 33.93
N SER A 365 -36.18 11.69 33.62
CA SER A 365 -35.39 12.55 34.52
C SER A 365 -33.96 12.18 34.97
N THR A 366 -33.02 12.92 34.38
CA THR A 366 -31.78 13.53 34.88
C THR A 366 -31.62 13.64 36.41
N ILE A 367 -30.44 13.25 36.93
CA ILE A 367 -29.69 13.99 37.98
C ILE A 367 -28.18 13.87 37.72
N THR A 368 -27.56 15.03 37.56
CA THR A 368 -26.14 15.31 37.38
C THR A 368 -25.37 15.18 38.70
N THR A 369 -24.23 14.50 38.69
CA THR A 369 -23.22 14.54 39.77
C THR A 369 -21.97 15.24 39.27
N THR A 370 -21.74 16.44 39.78
CA THR A 370 -20.60 17.31 39.54
C THR A 370 -19.34 16.73 40.20
N SER A 371 -18.24 16.64 39.45
CA SER A 371 -16.89 16.53 40.01
C SER A 371 -16.02 17.60 39.36
N THR A 372 -15.58 18.52 40.21
CA THR A 372 -14.83 19.73 39.86
C THR A 372 -13.34 19.41 39.79
N THR A 373 -12.72 19.57 38.63
CA THR A 373 -11.26 19.72 38.51
C THR A 373 -10.94 21.02 37.80
N THR A 374 -10.25 21.88 38.53
CA THR A 374 -9.82 23.21 38.15
C THR A 374 -8.61 23.12 37.21
N SER A 375 -8.73 23.66 36.01
CA SER A 375 -7.59 24.01 35.15
C SER A 375 -7.85 25.36 34.52
N THR A 376 -6.91 26.27 34.75
CA THR A 376 -6.86 27.67 34.33
C THR A 376 -6.87 27.82 32.81
N SER A 377 -7.95 28.38 32.26
CA SER A 377 -7.99 28.90 30.88
C SER A 377 -7.59 30.38 30.88
N SER A 378 -6.58 30.70 30.07
CA SER A 378 -6.25 32.05 29.65
C SER A 378 -7.35 32.59 28.73
N THR A 379 -7.98 33.68 29.14
CA THR A 379 -8.96 34.44 28.34
C THR A 379 -8.28 35.07 27.14
N SER A 380 -8.52 34.54 25.94
CA SER A 380 -8.41 35.30 24.69
C SER A 380 -9.83 35.70 24.26
N THR A 381 -10.09 37.01 24.30
CA THR A 381 -11.33 37.61 23.81
C THR A 381 -11.35 37.50 22.28
N SER A 382 -12.13 36.57 21.73
CA SER A 382 -12.46 36.56 20.30
C SER A 382 -13.84 37.21 20.08
N THR A 383 -13.84 38.24 19.26
CA THR A 383 -15.04 38.95 18.80
C THR A 383 -15.89 38.00 17.97
N SER A 384 -17.03 37.54 18.51
CA SER A 384 -18.00 36.72 17.79
C SER A 384 -18.65 37.53 16.66
N THR A 385 -18.16 37.36 15.44
CA THR A 385 -18.87 37.78 14.24
C THR A 385 -19.68 36.55 13.81
N SER A 386 -20.98 36.51 14.10
CA SER A 386 -21.86 35.47 13.56
C SER A 386 -21.95 35.67 12.04
N ILE A 387 -21.15 34.91 11.30
CA ILE A 387 -21.16 34.92 9.83
C ILE A 387 -22.31 34.01 9.38
N SER A 388 -23.07 34.45 8.38
CA SER A 388 -24.18 33.66 7.86
C SER A 388 -23.66 32.43 7.11
N CYS A 389 -24.08 31.24 7.51
CA CYS A 389 -23.90 29.97 6.78
C CYS A 389 -24.68 29.91 5.45
N ALA A 390 -25.40 30.97 5.06
CA ALA A 390 -26.27 30.96 3.89
C ALA A 390 -25.48 30.76 2.58
N GLY A 391 -25.85 29.72 1.83
CA GLY A 391 -25.31 29.43 0.50
C GLY A 391 -24.18 28.40 0.47
N VAL A 392 -23.74 27.90 1.62
CA VAL A 392 -22.76 26.80 1.71
C VAL A 392 -23.52 25.48 1.89
N ALA A 393 -23.16 24.46 1.11
CA ALA A 393 -23.80 23.15 1.17
C ALA A 393 -23.56 22.47 2.54
N ALA A 394 -24.50 21.63 2.98
CA ALA A 394 -24.27 20.77 4.13
C ALA A 394 -23.23 19.69 3.78
N TRP A 395 -22.46 19.26 4.77
CA TRP A 395 -21.60 18.09 4.62
C TRP A 395 -22.44 16.86 4.26
N ASP A 396 -21.98 16.07 3.31
CA ASP A 396 -22.63 14.87 2.79
C ASP A 396 -21.60 13.73 2.77
N SER A 397 -21.91 12.63 3.45
CA SER A 397 -21.05 11.45 3.56
C SER A 397 -20.78 10.76 2.21
N SER A 398 -21.54 11.08 1.16
CA SER A 398 -21.35 10.54 -0.18
C SER A 398 -20.51 11.43 -1.10
N VAL A 399 -20.06 12.58 -0.60
CA VAL A 399 -19.27 13.55 -1.35
C VAL A 399 -17.85 13.59 -0.81
N ALA A 400 -16.90 13.38 -1.72
CA ALA A 400 -15.49 13.62 -1.44
C ALA A 400 -15.17 15.12 -1.57
N TYR A 401 -14.40 15.66 -0.64
CA TYR A 401 -14.06 17.08 -0.53
C TYR A 401 -12.56 17.29 -0.75
N GLN A 402 -12.19 18.15 -1.70
CA GLN A 402 -10.80 18.59 -1.90
C GLN A 402 -10.40 19.62 -0.83
N SER A 403 -9.09 19.76 -0.58
CA SER A 403 -8.56 20.84 0.26
C SER A 403 -9.12 22.21 -0.19
N GLY A 404 -9.53 23.01 0.78
CA GLY A 404 -10.18 24.30 0.58
C GLY A 404 -11.70 24.23 0.37
N ALA A 405 -12.30 23.04 0.21
CA ALA A 405 -13.76 22.90 0.14
C ALA A 405 -14.42 23.37 1.45
N VAL A 406 -15.56 24.04 1.36
CA VAL A 406 -16.27 24.58 2.53
C VAL A 406 -17.66 23.97 2.63
N VAL A 407 -18.00 23.45 3.82
CA VAL A 407 -19.29 22.83 4.13
C VAL A 407 -19.88 23.39 5.43
N THR A 408 -21.18 23.20 5.61
CA THR A 408 -21.85 23.41 6.88
C THR A 408 -22.05 22.08 7.60
N TYR A 409 -21.67 21.99 8.87
CA TYR A 409 -21.89 20.82 9.70
C TYR A 409 -22.04 21.21 11.18
N SER A 410 -23.09 20.68 11.82
CA SER A 410 -23.41 20.92 13.25
C SER A 410 -23.45 22.40 13.68
N GLY A 411 -23.87 23.29 12.77
CA GLY A 411 -23.95 24.73 13.05
C GLY A 411 -22.68 25.51 12.74
N SER A 412 -21.59 24.88 12.30
CA SER A 412 -20.35 25.60 11.94
C SER A 412 -20.02 25.47 10.46
N LEU A 413 -19.25 26.41 9.95
CA LEU A 413 -18.53 26.31 8.69
C LEU A 413 -17.22 25.57 8.92
N TRP A 414 -16.98 24.56 8.10
CA TRP A 414 -15.78 23.76 8.10
C TRP A 414 -15.10 23.86 6.75
N THR A 415 -13.77 23.99 6.76
CA THR A 415 -12.95 23.98 5.56
C THR A 415 -12.11 22.72 5.57
N ALA A 416 -12.18 21.94 4.49
CA ALA A 416 -11.33 20.79 4.29
C ALA A 416 -9.88 21.28 4.20
N THR A 417 -8.99 20.75 5.04
CA THR A 417 -7.56 21.12 5.06
C THR A 417 -6.76 20.27 4.08
N GLN A 418 -7.22 19.04 3.87
CA GLN A 418 -6.72 18.06 2.92
C GLN A 418 -7.91 17.39 2.22
N TRP A 419 -7.65 16.60 1.19
CA TRP A 419 -8.72 15.79 0.62
C TRP A 419 -9.28 14.81 1.67
N ASN A 420 -10.60 14.64 1.71
CA ASN A 420 -11.24 13.63 2.56
C ASN A 420 -12.59 13.15 1.99
N ASP A 421 -13.02 11.96 2.40
CA ASP A 421 -14.29 11.32 2.03
C ASP A 421 -14.83 10.53 3.23
N ASP A 422 -16.15 10.59 3.42
CA ASP A 422 -16.89 10.00 4.56
C ASP A 422 -16.33 10.37 5.96
N GLU A 423 -15.47 11.39 6.06
CA GLU A 423 -15.03 11.92 7.34
C GLU A 423 -15.89 13.10 7.78
N VAL A 424 -16.51 12.93 8.95
CA VAL A 424 -17.34 13.94 9.58
C VAL A 424 -16.49 15.13 10.04
N PRO A 425 -16.88 16.39 9.75
CA PRO A 425 -16.16 17.56 10.23
C PRO A 425 -16.05 17.59 11.76
N GLY A 426 -14.83 17.84 12.25
CA GLY A 426 -14.46 17.72 13.66
C GLY A 426 -13.90 16.34 14.06
N GLY A 427 -13.61 15.47 13.09
CA GLY A 427 -12.88 14.22 13.26
C GLY A 427 -11.43 14.41 13.73
N SER A 428 -10.76 13.30 14.05
CA SER A 428 -9.41 13.32 14.65
C SER A 428 -8.26 13.35 13.65
N SER A 429 -8.54 13.35 12.34
CA SER A 429 -7.51 13.34 11.28
C SER A 429 -7.00 14.74 10.91
N ASP A 430 -7.54 15.79 11.55
CA ASP A 430 -7.35 17.19 11.17
C ASP A 430 -7.79 17.53 9.72
N ALA A 431 -8.51 16.64 9.02
CA ALA A 431 -9.01 16.85 7.66
C ALA A 431 -10.00 18.02 7.52
N TRP A 432 -10.55 18.50 8.64
CA TRP A 432 -11.48 19.61 8.69
C TRP A 432 -11.05 20.65 9.74
N ALA A 433 -10.92 21.89 9.31
CA ALA A 433 -10.74 23.04 10.20
C ALA A 433 -12.06 23.79 10.37
N GLU A 434 -12.50 24.00 11.61
CA GLU A 434 -13.63 24.87 11.90
C GLU A 434 -13.23 26.33 11.62
N THR A 435 -13.88 26.97 10.65
CA THR A 435 -13.51 28.33 10.21
C THR A 435 -14.44 29.40 10.74
N ALA A 436 -15.69 29.08 11.04
CA ALA A 436 -16.62 29.98 11.72
C ALA A 436 -17.78 29.23 12.37
N THR A 437 -18.30 29.76 13.47
CA THR A 437 -19.58 29.32 14.05
C THR A 437 -20.74 30.10 13.43
N CYS A 438 -21.78 29.36 13.09
CA CYS A 438 -23.13 29.85 12.83
C CYS A 438 -24.06 29.37 13.97
#